data_AF-A0A967HMV3-F1
#
_entry.id   AF-A0A967HMV3-F1
#
_cell.length_a   1.000
_cell.length_b   1.000
_cell.length_c   1.000
_cell.angle_alpha   90.00
_cell.angle_beta   90.00
_cell.angle_gamma   90.00
#
_symmetry.space_group_name_H-M   'P 1'
#
loop_
_entity.id
_entity.type
_entity.pdbx_description
1 polymer ?
#
loop_
_entity_poly.entity_id
_entity_poly.type
_entity_poly.pdbx_seq_one_letter_code
_entity_poly.pdbx_strand_id
1 'polypeptide(L)'
;MARRSGTADLPLHGGKAPRWLFQRMERLAPAVVEAIVLEHGPGEVLARLSDPWWFQAFGCVLGFDWHSSGVTTTVCGALKAGLAGRETDTGIRVAGGKGKTSRKTPAELLEIGGRLGLDADRLVYNSRMSAKVDSAAVQDGFGIYHHSFFVTVDGEWAVVQQGMRPGDRSARRYHWLGRHVEDL
;
A
#
# COMPACT_ATOMS: atom_id res chain seq x y z
N MET A 1 8.74 -8.39 18.18
CA MET A 1 7.65 -9.16 17.51
C MET A 1 7.03 -8.23 16.48
N ALA A 2 7.24 -8.49 15.17
CA ALA A 2 6.78 -7.60 14.11
C ALA A 2 5.27 -7.30 14.24
N ARG A 3 4.89 -6.05 14.54
CA ARG A 3 3.50 -5.71 14.87
C ARG A 3 2.81 -5.00 13.71
N ARG A 4 1.76 -5.64 13.18
CA ARG A 4 0.81 -5.02 12.24
C ARG A 4 0.19 -3.78 12.85
N SER A 5 0.00 -2.74 12.06
CA SER A 5 -0.67 -1.51 12.51
C SER A 5 -2.18 -1.69 12.57
N GLY A 6 -2.77 -2.49 11.68
CA GLY A 6 -4.21 -2.80 11.73
C GLY A 6 -4.72 -3.62 10.56
N THR A 7 -6.01 -3.97 10.62
CA THR A 7 -6.75 -4.68 9.55
C THR A 7 -8.14 -4.08 9.34
N ALA A 8 -8.74 -4.32 8.17
CA ALA A 8 -10.14 -4.01 7.87
C ALA A 8 -10.80 -5.12 7.04
N ASP A 9 -12.02 -5.51 7.39
CA ASP A 9 -12.83 -6.51 6.66
C ASP A 9 -13.82 -5.80 5.73
N LEU A 10 -13.90 -6.26 4.48
CA LEU A 10 -14.63 -5.62 3.39
C LEU A 10 -15.42 -6.66 2.57
N PRO A 11 -16.64 -6.35 2.11
CA PRO A 11 -17.33 -7.20 1.14
C PRO A 11 -16.61 -7.19 -0.22
N LEU A 12 -16.48 -8.37 -0.80
CA LEU A 12 -15.82 -8.57 -2.09
C LEU A 12 -16.72 -8.10 -3.23
N HIS A 13 -16.30 -7.00 -3.86
CA HIS A 13 -16.97 -6.44 -5.02
C HIS A 13 -16.24 -6.82 -6.31
N GLY A 14 -17.01 -7.27 -7.31
CA GLY A 14 -16.53 -7.52 -8.67
C GLY A 14 -16.46 -6.22 -9.49
N GLY A 15 -15.74 -6.29 -10.61
CA GLY A 15 -15.63 -5.16 -11.56
C GLY A 15 -14.32 -4.39 -11.47
N LYS A 16 -14.25 -3.29 -12.22
CA LYS A 16 -13.08 -2.39 -12.29
C LYS A 16 -13.56 -0.96 -12.09
N ALA A 17 -12.72 -0.16 -11.44
CA ALA A 17 -12.93 1.28 -11.38
C ALA A 17 -13.09 1.83 -12.80
N PRO A 18 -14.13 2.65 -13.07
CA PRO A 18 -14.26 3.32 -14.36
C PRO A 18 -13.01 4.14 -14.67
N ARG A 19 -12.55 4.11 -15.93
CA ARG A 19 -11.32 4.80 -16.35
C ARG A 19 -11.35 6.29 -16.02
N TRP A 20 -12.48 6.95 -16.22
CA TRP A 20 -12.65 8.38 -15.92
C TRP A 20 -12.47 8.70 -14.43
N LEU A 21 -12.91 7.79 -13.54
CA LEU A 21 -12.74 7.96 -12.09
C LEU A 21 -11.27 7.78 -11.75
N PHE A 22 -10.66 6.71 -12.25
CA PHE A 22 -9.25 6.43 -11.99
C PHE A 22 -8.34 7.58 -12.43
N GLN A 23 -8.57 8.18 -13.60
CA GLN A 23 -7.82 9.36 -14.07
C GLN A 23 -7.96 10.57 -13.14
N ARG A 24 -9.10 10.75 -12.47
CA ARG A 24 -9.27 11.79 -11.45
C ARG A 24 -8.53 11.44 -10.17
N MET A 25 -8.56 10.18 -9.76
CA MET A 25 -7.80 9.68 -8.61
C MET A 25 -6.30 9.86 -8.80
N GLU A 26 -5.76 9.52 -9.98
CA GLU A 26 -4.33 9.69 -10.32
C GLU A 26 -3.86 11.15 -10.23
N ARG A 27 -4.78 12.12 -10.36
CA ARG A 27 -4.47 13.55 -10.21
C ARG A 27 -4.63 14.04 -8.78
N LEU A 28 -5.68 13.59 -8.09
CA LEU A 28 -6.00 14.06 -6.73
C LEU A 28 -5.13 13.39 -5.66
N ALA A 29 -4.86 12.09 -5.79
CA ALA A 29 -4.08 11.33 -4.83
C ALA A 29 -2.68 11.92 -4.57
N PRO A 30 -1.86 12.21 -5.60
CA PRO A 30 -0.55 12.83 -5.38
C PRO A 30 -0.68 14.25 -4.81
N ALA A 31 -1.68 15.04 -5.19
CA ALA A 31 -1.86 16.40 -4.64
C ALA A 31 -2.16 16.38 -3.14
N VAL A 32 -2.95 15.42 -2.65
CA VAL A 32 -3.18 15.24 -1.22
C VAL A 32 -1.90 14.77 -0.52
N VAL A 33 -1.14 13.86 -1.14
CA VAL A 33 0.15 13.40 -0.59
C VAL A 33 1.14 14.57 -0.50
N GLU A 34 1.27 15.39 -1.54
CA GLU A 34 2.13 16.57 -1.55
C GLU A 34 1.77 17.54 -0.41
N ALA A 35 0.48 17.81 -0.19
CA ALA A 35 0.05 18.66 0.92
C ALA A 35 0.49 18.10 2.28
N ILE A 36 0.36 16.78 2.49
CA ILE A 36 0.80 16.12 3.73
C ILE A 36 2.32 16.18 3.87
N VAL A 37 3.06 15.95 2.79
CA VAL A 37 4.53 16.02 2.80
C VAL A 37 5.01 17.43 3.13
N LEU A 38 4.38 18.46 2.56
CA LEU A 38 4.73 19.86 2.81
C LEU A 38 4.51 20.25 4.28
N GLU A 39 3.48 19.74 4.93
CA GLU A 39 3.14 20.10 6.31
C GLU A 39 3.82 19.21 7.37
N HIS A 40 4.01 17.93 7.07
CA HIS A 40 4.40 16.92 8.07
C HIS A 40 5.52 15.97 7.63
N GLY A 41 5.95 16.05 6.37
CA GLY A 41 6.97 15.17 5.80
C GLY A 41 6.46 13.81 5.32
N PRO A 42 7.32 13.01 4.65
CA PRO A 42 6.94 11.76 4.00
C PRO A 42 6.60 10.63 4.97
N GLY A 43 7.21 10.60 6.16
CA GLY A 43 6.91 9.61 7.19
C GLY A 43 5.48 9.67 7.71
N GLU A 44 4.85 10.85 7.71
CA GLU A 44 3.44 11.02 8.09
C GLU A 44 2.50 10.42 7.05
N VAL A 45 2.85 10.48 5.76
CA VAL A 45 2.09 9.79 4.71
C VAL A 45 2.09 8.28 4.96
N LEU A 46 3.24 7.71 5.32
CA LEU A 46 3.33 6.29 5.67
C LEU A 46 2.48 5.94 6.89
N ALA A 47 2.51 6.77 7.93
CA ALA A 47 1.70 6.60 9.13
C ALA A 47 0.20 6.53 8.77
N ARG A 48 -0.27 7.51 7.99
CA ARG A 48 -1.66 7.63 7.53
C ARG A 48 -2.08 6.46 6.61
N LEU A 49 -1.23 6.06 5.66
CA LEU A 49 -1.51 4.90 4.81
C LEU A 49 -1.54 3.58 5.59
N SER A 50 -0.80 3.49 6.69
CA SER A 50 -0.81 2.33 7.58
C SER A 50 -2.00 2.29 8.55
N ASP A 51 -2.78 3.36 8.64
CA ASP A 51 -4.01 3.40 9.43
C ASP A 51 -5.21 2.93 8.56
N PRO A 52 -5.92 1.86 8.95
CA PRO A 52 -7.02 1.32 8.14
C PRO A 52 -8.18 2.29 7.94
N TRP A 53 -8.46 3.16 8.90
CA TRP A 53 -9.57 4.11 8.88
C TRP A 53 -9.24 5.32 8.02
N TRP A 54 -8.04 5.88 8.19
CA TRP A 54 -7.56 6.96 7.36
C TRP A 54 -7.47 6.52 5.91
N PHE A 55 -6.91 5.33 5.63
CA PHE A 55 -6.86 4.80 4.27
C PHE A 55 -8.27 4.67 3.65
N GLN A 56 -9.25 4.23 4.44
CA GLN A 56 -10.63 4.13 3.98
C GLN A 56 -11.24 5.50 3.68
N ALA A 57 -11.04 6.48 4.56
CA ALA A 57 -11.48 7.85 4.36
C ALA A 57 -10.82 8.48 3.13
N PHE A 58 -9.51 8.24 2.94
CA PHE A 58 -8.78 8.70 1.76
C PHE A 58 -9.35 8.10 0.47
N GLY A 59 -9.69 6.81 0.46
CA GLY A 59 -10.41 6.21 -0.66
C GLY A 59 -11.74 6.89 -0.97
N CYS A 60 -12.49 7.30 0.05
CA CYS A 60 -13.75 8.05 -0.12
C CYS A 60 -13.51 9.46 -0.67
N VAL A 61 -12.48 10.16 -0.18
CA VAL A 61 -12.07 11.48 -0.71
C VAL A 61 -11.70 11.40 -2.19
N LEU A 62 -11.08 10.30 -2.61
CA LEU A 62 -10.77 10.04 -4.01
C LEU A 62 -12.00 9.63 -4.86
N GLY A 63 -13.20 9.60 -4.27
CA GLY A 63 -14.47 9.31 -4.95
C GLY A 63 -14.78 7.82 -5.08
N PHE A 64 -14.15 6.96 -4.28
CA PHE A 64 -14.42 5.52 -4.27
C PHE A 64 -15.39 5.12 -3.15
N ASP A 65 -16.10 4.02 -3.32
CA ASP A 65 -17.10 3.56 -2.36
C ASP A 65 -16.50 3.13 -1.02
N TRP A 66 -17.13 3.58 0.07
CA TRP A 66 -16.68 3.37 1.45
C TRP A 66 -16.66 1.91 1.91
N HIS A 67 -17.42 1.03 1.27
CA HIS A 67 -17.57 -0.38 1.67
C HIS A 67 -17.03 -1.36 0.61
N SER A 68 -16.22 -0.91 -0.36
CA SER A 68 -15.76 -1.78 -1.44
C SER A 68 -14.34 -2.32 -1.20
N SER A 69 -14.15 -3.64 -1.35
CA SER A 69 -12.81 -4.24 -1.44
C SER A 69 -11.97 -3.65 -2.58
N GLY A 70 -12.60 -3.05 -3.60
CA GLY A 70 -11.91 -2.38 -4.70
C GLY A 70 -11.08 -1.18 -4.27
N VAL A 71 -11.46 -0.52 -3.15
CA VAL A 71 -10.83 0.72 -2.67
C VAL A 71 -9.32 0.56 -2.53
N THR A 72 -8.89 -0.53 -1.92
CA THR A 72 -7.48 -0.83 -1.66
C THR A 72 -6.67 -0.88 -2.95
N THR A 73 -7.15 -1.64 -3.93
CA THR A 73 -6.42 -1.82 -5.18
C THR A 73 -6.40 -0.55 -6.03
N THR A 74 -7.49 0.23 -5.98
CA THR A 74 -7.63 1.44 -6.80
C THR A 74 -6.85 2.60 -6.20
N VAL A 75 -6.91 2.80 -4.88
CA VAL A 75 -6.14 3.84 -4.17
C VAL A 75 -4.64 3.60 -4.32
N CYS A 76 -4.16 2.38 -4.04
CA CYS A 76 -2.74 2.05 -4.23
C CYS A 76 -2.30 2.18 -5.69
N GLY A 77 -3.17 1.82 -6.64
CA GLY A 77 -2.91 2.01 -8.07
C GLY A 77 -2.78 3.49 -8.45
N ALA A 78 -3.71 4.32 -7.97
CA ALA A 78 -3.72 5.76 -8.22
C ALA A 78 -2.52 6.46 -7.58
N LEU A 79 -2.10 6.06 -6.37
CA LEU A 79 -0.88 6.54 -5.73
C LEU A 79 0.36 6.17 -6.52
N LYS A 80 0.51 4.89 -6.91
CA LYS A 80 1.67 4.43 -7.68
C LYS A 80 1.80 5.15 -9.02
N ALA A 81 0.68 5.33 -9.73
CA ALA A 81 0.68 6.02 -11.02
C ALA A 81 0.86 7.54 -10.87
N GLY A 82 0.19 8.15 -9.88
CA GLY A 82 0.20 9.60 -9.67
C GLY A 82 1.50 10.14 -9.09
N LEU A 83 2.19 9.36 -8.24
CA LEU A 83 3.50 9.73 -7.67
C LEU A 83 4.68 9.47 -8.62
N ALA A 84 4.47 8.70 -9.70
CA ALA A 84 5.51 8.46 -10.68
C ALA A 84 5.94 9.77 -11.35
N GLY A 85 7.24 10.09 -11.30
CA GLY A 85 7.79 11.37 -11.75
C GLY A 85 7.71 12.51 -10.72
N ARG A 86 7.21 12.25 -9.51
CA ARG A 86 7.11 13.21 -8.38
C ARG A 86 7.86 12.72 -7.15
N GLU A 87 8.67 11.68 -7.29
CA GLU A 87 9.34 11.00 -6.18
C GLU A 87 10.38 11.91 -5.52
N THR A 88 10.98 12.83 -6.27
CA THR A 88 11.95 13.81 -5.75
C THR A 88 11.27 14.83 -4.83
N ASP A 89 10.08 15.31 -5.20
CA ASP A 89 9.36 16.34 -4.45
C ASP A 89 8.65 15.75 -3.22
N THR A 90 8.08 14.55 -3.38
CA THR A 90 7.32 13.89 -2.31
C THR A 90 8.20 13.05 -1.39
N GLY A 91 9.39 12.65 -1.84
CA GLY A 91 10.26 11.73 -1.14
C GLY A 91 9.71 10.30 -1.02
N ILE A 92 8.65 9.94 -1.76
CA ILE A 92 7.95 8.65 -1.63
C ILE A 92 8.01 7.86 -2.94
N ARG A 93 8.30 6.57 -2.83
CA ARG A 93 8.23 5.60 -3.93
C ARG A 93 7.29 4.46 -3.61
N VAL A 94 6.64 3.91 -4.63
CA VAL A 94 5.64 2.83 -4.49
C VAL A 94 6.02 1.62 -5.34
N ALA A 95 6.18 0.47 -4.70
CA ALA A 95 6.39 -0.82 -5.34
C ALA A 95 5.17 -1.73 -5.20
N GLY A 96 5.03 -2.70 -6.10
CA GLY A 96 3.95 -3.68 -6.12
C GLY A 96 2.66 -3.21 -6.78
N GLY A 97 1.56 -3.87 -6.44
CA GLY A 97 0.23 -3.61 -6.98
C GLY A 97 -0.69 -4.83 -6.87
N LYS A 98 -1.69 -4.89 -7.76
CA LYS A 98 -2.68 -5.99 -7.81
C LYS A 98 -2.20 -7.15 -8.70
N GLY A 99 -2.52 -8.38 -8.30
CA GLY A 99 -2.36 -9.59 -9.11
C GLY A 99 -0.91 -9.84 -9.50
N LYS A 100 -0.62 -9.96 -10.80
CA LYS A 100 0.75 -10.24 -11.26
C LYS A 100 1.75 -9.16 -10.86
N THR A 101 1.31 -7.91 -10.64
CA THR A 101 2.18 -6.80 -10.25
C THR A 101 2.68 -6.93 -8.81
N SER A 102 1.93 -7.54 -7.88
CA SER A 102 2.41 -7.76 -6.51
C SER A 102 3.68 -8.61 -6.47
N ARG A 103 3.82 -9.56 -7.41
CA ARG A 103 4.99 -10.43 -7.52
C ARG A 103 6.24 -9.71 -8.05
N LYS A 104 6.10 -8.51 -8.62
CA LYS A 104 7.21 -7.68 -9.09
C LYS A 104 7.83 -6.84 -7.97
N THR A 105 7.18 -6.72 -6.82
CA THR A 105 7.63 -5.88 -5.69
C THR A 105 9.11 -6.08 -5.34
N PRO A 106 9.65 -7.32 -5.24
CA PRO A 106 11.08 -7.49 -4.92
C PRO A 106 12.01 -6.84 -5.95
N ALA A 107 11.74 -7.00 -7.24
CA ALA A 107 12.57 -6.41 -8.30
C ALA A 107 12.47 -4.88 -8.30
N GLU A 108 11.28 -4.33 -8.09
CA GLU A 108 11.08 -2.88 -7.99
C GLU A 108 11.78 -2.30 -6.75
N LEU A 109 11.81 -3.01 -5.62
CA LEU A 109 12.52 -2.58 -4.41
C LEU A 109 14.04 -2.64 -4.56
N LEU A 110 14.58 -3.63 -5.29
CA LEU A 110 16.00 -3.66 -5.64
C LEU A 110 16.41 -2.43 -6.44
N GLU A 111 15.59 -2.05 -7.43
CA GLU A 111 15.80 -0.84 -8.23
C GLU A 111 15.69 0.44 -7.40
N ILE A 112 14.65 0.54 -6.56
CA ILE A 112 14.44 1.70 -5.68
C ILE A 112 15.62 1.86 -4.70
N GLY A 113 16.02 0.79 -4.03
CA GLY A 113 17.11 0.82 -3.06
C GLY A 113 18.44 1.19 -3.71
N GLY A 114 18.74 0.61 -4.89
CA GLY A 114 19.94 0.97 -5.65
C GLY A 114 19.98 2.44 -6.09
N ARG A 115 18.84 3.03 -6.46
CA ARG A 115 18.75 4.46 -6.82
C ARG A 115 18.88 5.39 -5.62
N LEU A 116 18.46 4.95 -4.44
CA LEU A 116 18.45 5.74 -3.21
C LEU A 116 19.67 5.54 -2.31
N GLY A 117 20.49 4.51 -2.58
CA GLY A 117 21.56 4.11 -1.66
C GLY A 117 21.03 3.45 -0.37
N LEU A 118 19.83 2.88 -0.40
CA LEU A 118 19.25 2.14 0.72
C LEU A 118 19.64 0.66 0.67
N ASP A 119 19.55 -0.01 1.82
CA ASP A 119 19.66 -1.48 1.91
C ASP A 119 18.45 -2.14 1.23
N ALA A 120 18.60 -2.41 -0.07
CA ALA A 120 17.54 -2.93 -0.91
C ALA A 120 17.14 -4.36 -0.51
N ASP A 121 18.09 -5.17 -0.04
CA ASP A 121 17.82 -6.54 0.42
C ASP A 121 16.97 -6.53 1.68
N ARG A 122 17.23 -5.59 2.61
CA ARG A 122 16.36 -5.41 3.79
C ARG A 122 14.95 -4.95 3.41
N LEU A 123 14.80 -4.07 2.42
CA LEU A 123 13.47 -3.69 1.91
C LEU A 123 12.73 -4.90 1.30
N VAL A 124 13.41 -5.70 0.50
CA VAL A 124 12.86 -6.95 -0.07
C VAL A 124 12.46 -7.93 1.03
N TYR A 125 13.31 -8.09 2.05
CA TYR A 125 13.02 -8.91 3.22
C TYR A 125 11.76 -8.44 3.93
N ASN A 126 11.67 -7.15 4.28
CA ASN A 126 10.50 -6.56 4.95
C ASN A 126 9.22 -6.75 4.14
N SER A 127 9.29 -6.56 2.81
CA SER A 127 8.17 -6.82 1.90
C SER A 127 7.72 -8.28 1.94
N ARG A 128 8.66 -9.23 1.90
CA ARG A 128 8.35 -10.66 1.91
C ARG A 128 7.80 -11.11 3.26
N MET A 129 8.35 -10.60 4.36
CA MET A 129 7.92 -10.97 5.70
C MET A 129 6.52 -10.44 6.01
N SER A 130 6.19 -9.21 5.61
CA SER A 130 4.83 -8.67 5.74
C SER A 130 3.81 -9.56 4.99
N ALA A 131 4.13 -9.92 3.74
CA ALA A 131 3.29 -10.80 2.94
C ALA A 131 3.16 -12.21 3.55
N LYS A 132 4.26 -12.78 4.05
CA LYS A 132 4.31 -14.11 4.65
C LYS A 132 3.52 -14.18 5.96
N VAL A 133 3.60 -13.17 6.81
CA VAL A 133 2.83 -13.13 8.06
C VAL A 133 1.34 -13.16 7.75
N ASP A 134 0.85 -12.27 6.89
CA ASP A 134 -0.59 -12.20 6.60
C ASP A 134 -1.12 -13.38 5.79
N SER A 135 -0.31 -14.02 4.95
CA SER A 135 -0.74 -15.17 4.15
C SER A 135 -0.64 -16.51 4.87
N ALA A 136 0.41 -16.73 5.68
CA ALA A 136 0.73 -18.04 6.24
C ALA A 136 0.70 -18.07 7.76
N ALA A 137 1.14 -17.01 8.45
CA ALA A 137 1.22 -17.03 9.92
C ALA A 137 -0.15 -16.78 10.57
N VAL A 138 -0.97 -15.93 9.97
CA VAL A 138 -2.30 -15.57 10.49
C VAL A 138 -3.30 -16.71 10.33
N GLN A 139 -3.10 -17.59 9.34
CA GLN A 139 -3.96 -18.75 9.04
C GLN A 139 -5.46 -18.42 8.98
N ASP A 140 -5.81 -17.20 8.55
CA ASP A 140 -7.20 -16.76 8.43
C ASP A 140 -7.82 -17.12 7.09
N GLY A 141 -7.15 -17.90 6.23
CA GLY A 141 -7.72 -18.36 4.97
C GLY A 141 -7.95 -17.28 3.91
N PHE A 142 -7.38 -16.07 4.07
CA PHE A 142 -7.40 -15.04 3.03
C PHE A 142 -6.16 -15.12 2.13
N GLY A 143 -6.35 -15.42 0.85
CA GLY A 143 -5.27 -15.46 -0.14
C GLY A 143 -4.87 -14.06 -0.59
N ILE A 144 -3.63 -13.64 -0.35
CA ILE A 144 -3.11 -12.32 -0.75
C ILE A 144 -3.10 -12.19 -2.29
N TYR A 145 -3.76 -11.15 -2.79
CA TYR A 145 -3.83 -10.85 -4.22
C TYR A 145 -3.41 -9.43 -4.57
N HIS A 146 -3.18 -8.58 -3.57
CA HIS A 146 -2.69 -7.23 -3.72
C HIS A 146 -1.62 -6.96 -2.66
N HIS A 147 -0.53 -6.34 -3.06
CA HIS A 147 0.58 -5.96 -2.19
C HIS A 147 1.20 -4.68 -2.72
N SER A 148 1.14 -3.61 -1.93
CA SER A 148 1.78 -2.33 -2.25
C SER A 148 2.71 -1.94 -1.10
N PHE A 149 3.96 -1.65 -1.46
CA PHE A 149 5.03 -1.26 -0.55
C PHE A 149 5.38 0.21 -0.80
N PHE A 150 5.26 1.04 0.22
CA PHE A 150 5.58 2.46 0.19
C PHE A 150 6.89 2.67 0.93
N VAL A 151 7.82 3.43 0.36
CA VAL A 151 9.14 3.68 0.95
C VAL A 151 9.55 5.15 0.78
N THR A 152 10.11 5.74 1.83
CA THR A 152 10.66 7.10 1.79
C THR A 152 12.12 7.10 1.30
N VAL A 153 12.65 8.29 1.02
CA VAL A 153 14.08 8.47 0.72
C VAL A 153 14.99 8.03 1.87
N ASP A 154 14.50 8.09 3.11
CA ASP A 154 15.23 7.69 4.32
C ASP A 154 15.08 6.19 4.66
N GLY A 155 14.35 5.44 3.83
CA GLY A 155 14.14 4.00 4.02
C GLY A 155 13.05 3.62 5.02
N GLU A 156 12.29 4.60 5.53
CA GLU A 156 11.05 4.30 6.24
C GLU A 156 10.05 3.67 5.27
N TRP A 157 9.20 2.77 5.76
CA TRP A 157 8.30 2.02 4.89
C TRP A 157 6.95 1.69 5.53
N ALA A 158 5.95 1.48 4.68
CA ALA A 158 4.65 0.94 5.03
C ALA A 158 4.19 -0.06 3.96
N VAL A 159 3.36 -1.03 4.36
CA VAL A 159 2.73 -1.97 3.42
C VAL A 159 1.22 -1.90 3.58
N VAL A 160 0.54 -1.84 2.44
CA VAL A 160 -0.90 -2.08 2.34
C VAL A 160 -1.10 -3.28 1.42
N GLN A 161 -1.69 -4.34 1.95
CA GLN A 161 -1.94 -5.57 1.20
C GLN A 161 -3.37 -6.05 1.45
N GLN A 162 -3.90 -6.83 0.50
CA GLN A 162 -5.26 -7.35 0.61
C GLN A 162 -5.31 -8.82 0.24
N GLY A 163 -5.93 -9.58 1.14
CA GLY A 163 -6.34 -10.97 0.92
C GLY A 163 -7.81 -11.06 0.56
N MET A 164 -8.18 -12.14 -0.14
CA MET A 164 -9.57 -12.46 -0.42
C MET A 164 -9.89 -13.89 0.00
N ARG A 165 -11.15 -14.11 0.39
CA ARG A 165 -11.72 -15.43 0.63
C ARG A 165 -12.97 -15.58 -0.24
N PRO A 166 -12.85 -16.20 -1.44
CA PRO A 166 -13.93 -16.23 -2.41
C PRO A 166 -15.21 -16.92 -1.91
N GLY A 167 -15.07 -17.97 -1.09
CA GLY A 167 -16.22 -18.71 -0.52
C GLY A 167 -17.14 -17.82 0.30
N ASP A 168 -16.58 -16.91 1.11
CA ASP A 168 -17.33 -16.00 1.98
C ASP A 168 -17.57 -14.64 1.32
N ARG A 169 -17.17 -14.48 0.05
CA ARG A 169 -17.21 -13.20 -0.69
C ARG A 169 -16.67 -12.02 0.13
N SER A 170 -15.56 -12.26 0.83
CA SER A 170 -14.94 -11.27 1.71
C SER A 170 -13.50 -10.97 1.29
N ALA A 171 -13.05 -9.78 1.66
CA ALA A 171 -11.67 -9.35 1.54
C ALA A 171 -11.20 -8.77 2.88
N ARG A 172 -9.93 -8.99 3.20
CA ARG A 172 -9.29 -8.40 4.38
C ARG A 172 -8.09 -7.59 3.94
N ARG A 173 -8.09 -6.31 4.30
CA ARG A 173 -6.97 -5.40 4.11
C ARG A 173 -6.08 -5.43 5.35
N TYR A 174 -4.77 -5.52 5.15
CA TYR A 174 -3.75 -5.53 6.19
C TYR A 174 -2.82 -4.34 6.00
N HIS A 175 -2.43 -3.74 7.12
CA HIS A 175 -1.55 -2.59 7.14
C HIS A 175 -0.34 -2.84 8.04
N TRP A 176 0.81 -2.40 7.56
CA TRP A 176 2.08 -2.44 8.27
C TRP A 176 2.75 -1.09 8.23
N LEU A 177 3.47 -0.78 9.30
CA LEU A 177 4.32 0.37 9.40
C LEU A 177 5.67 -0.06 9.96
N GLY A 178 6.75 0.22 9.22
CA GLY A 178 8.08 -0.32 9.51
C GLY A 178 8.58 0.01 10.90
N ARG A 179 8.29 1.22 11.42
CA ARG A 179 8.71 1.62 12.77
C ARG A 179 8.05 0.84 13.91
N HIS A 180 6.96 0.10 13.65
CA HIS A 180 6.33 -0.80 14.65
C HIS A 180 6.84 -2.25 14.53
N VAL A 181 7.77 -2.50 13.62
CA VAL A 181 8.41 -3.79 13.44
C VAL A 181 9.75 -3.75 14.18
N GLU A 182 9.73 -4.21 15.44
CA GLU A 182 10.96 -4.54 16.16
C GLU A 182 11.55 -5.83 15.56
N ASP A 183 12.87 -5.82 15.33
CA ASP A 183 13.65 -6.82 14.59
C ASP A 183 13.15 -8.27 14.81
N LEU A 184 13.05 -9.01 13.69
CA LEU A 184 12.65 -10.42 13.60
C LEU A 184 13.82 -11.36 13.89
#